data_AF-A0A0B6YSK5-F1
#
_entry.id   AF-A0A0B6YSK5-F1
#
_cell.length_a   1.000
_cell.length_b   1.000
_cell.length_c   1.000
_cell.angle_alpha   90.00
_cell.angle_beta   90.00
_cell.angle_gamma   90.00
#
_symmetry.space_group_name_H-M   'P 1'
#
loop_
_entity.id
_entity.type
_entity.pdbx_description
1 polymer ?
#
loop_
_entity_poly.entity_id
_entity_poly.type
_entity_poly.pdbx_seq_one_letter_code
_entity_poly.pdbx_strand_id
1 'polypeptide(L)'
;QEGWTTSFSDLACRQLGYKESLATYYELESNANKSKISFLRNDSDPDKLQSYMSKGYAKCSSGYVVKLVCWETVCGVRPAYFKSATRVVGGDEVKPGAWPWMASLHGGSARKFFCGATVINPQWILTAGHCVGGGVREKSYWMVKTGSTRRVAYSEHRQVRKVRELFVHPDFSINTVDNDIALIQLDKPLAMNDFVRPICLPDHQPDVGTRCYATGWE
;
A
#
# COMPACT_ATOMS: atom_id res chain seq x y z
N GLN A 1 -24.22 -7.86 -9.06
CA GLN A 1 -24.98 -9.13 -9.08
C GLN A 1 -24.66 -10.04 -10.28
N GLU A 2 -24.11 -9.50 -11.37
CA GLU A 2 -23.66 -10.21 -12.58
C GLU A 2 -22.48 -11.19 -12.31
N GLY A 3 -22.73 -12.28 -11.57
CA GLY A 3 -21.73 -13.35 -11.37
C GLY A 3 -20.65 -13.09 -10.32
N TRP A 4 -20.71 -11.98 -9.56
CA TRP A 4 -19.83 -11.76 -8.40
C TRP A 4 -20.21 -12.67 -7.24
N THR A 5 -19.22 -13.31 -6.62
CA THR A 5 -19.38 -14.28 -5.53
C THR A 5 -18.53 -13.87 -4.32
N THR A 6 -18.79 -14.50 -3.18
CA THR A 6 -17.95 -14.32 -1.98
C THR A 6 -16.50 -14.73 -2.25
N SER A 7 -16.26 -15.77 -3.07
CA SER A 7 -14.89 -16.17 -3.44
C SER A 7 -14.13 -15.08 -4.19
N PHE A 8 -14.78 -14.27 -5.03
CA PHE A 8 -14.16 -13.09 -5.66
C PHE A 8 -13.90 -11.97 -4.66
N SER A 9 -14.76 -11.82 -3.65
CA SER A 9 -14.56 -10.88 -2.54
C SER A 9 -13.32 -11.25 -1.73
N ASP A 10 -13.18 -12.53 -1.36
CA ASP A 10 -12.02 -13.05 -0.65
C ASP A 10 -10.75 -12.99 -1.50
N LEU A 11 -10.85 -13.30 -2.80
CA LEU A 11 -9.72 -13.19 -3.72
C LEU A 11 -9.25 -11.73 -3.83
N ALA A 12 -10.17 -10.78 -4.00
CA ALA A 12 -9.86 -9.36 -4.04
C ALA A 12 -9.14 -8.91 -2.76
N CYS A 13 -9.70 -9.23 -1.59
CA CYS A 13 -9.09 -8.89 -0.30
C CYS A 13 -7.71 -9.53 -0.11
N ARG A 14 -7.54 -10.81 -0.47
CA ARG A 14 -6.23 -11.49 -0.40
C ARG A 14 -5.20 -10.88 -1.32
N GLN A 15 -5.56 -10.52 -2.54
CA GLN A 15 -4.66 -9.84 -3.46
C GLN A 15 -4.27 -8.45 -2.98
N LEU A 16 -5.19 -7.74 -2.34
CA LEU A 16 -4.92 -6.48 -1.65
C LEU A 16 -4.10 -6.67 -0.36
N GLY A 17 -3.76 -7.89 0.05
CA GLY A 17 -2.91 -8.18 1.20
C GLY A 17 -3.65 -8.36 2.53
N TYR A 18 -4.98 -8.47 2.48
CA TYR A 18 -5.83 -8.78 3.64
C TYR A 18 -6.08 -10.29 3.76
N LYS A 19 -6.60 -10.74 4.90
CA LYS A 19 -6.85 -12.18 5.14
C LYS A 19 -8.01 -12.72 4.30
N GLU A 20 -9.14 -12.02 4.32
CA GLU A 20 -10.41 -12.41 3.69
C GLU A 20 -11.36 -11.21 3.62
N SER A 21 -12.50 -11.37 2.96
CA SER A 21 -13.58 -10.38 2.99
C SER A 21 -14.40 -10.49 4.28
N LEU A 22 -14.72 -9.34 4.88
CA LEU A 22 -15.61 -9.24 6.03
C LEU A 22 -17.06 -9.05 5.58
N ALA A 23 -17.28 -8.20 4.58
CA ALA A 23 -18.60 -7.93 4.03
C ALA A 23 -18.52 -7.50 2.56
N THR A 24 -19.60 -7.79 1.83
CA THR A 24 -19.78 -7.40 0.42
C THR A 24 -21.12 -6.70 0.28
N TYR A 25 -21.10 -5.47 -0.27
CA TYR A 25 -22.26 -4.64 -0.50
C TYR A 25 -22.46 -4.39 -1.99
N TYR A 26 -23.72 -4.18 -2.37
CA TYR A 26 -24.11 -3.82 -3.73
C TYR A 26 -24.85 -2.50 -3.68
N GLU A 27 -24.31 -1.49 -4.32
CA GLU A 27 -24.87 -0.13 -4.29
C GLU A 27 -25.14 0.37 -5.70
N LEU A 28 -26.29 1.04 -5.88
CA LEU A 28 -26.61 1.75 -7.11
C LEU A 28 -25.72 2.99 -7.20
N GLU A 29 -24.94 3.09 -8.26
CA GLU A 29 -24.11 4.26 -8.53
C GLU A 29 -24.61 4.97 -9.79
N SER A 30 -25.11 6.19 -9.63
CA SER A 30 -25.70 7.01 -10.69
C SER A 30 -24.73 7.32 -11.85
N ASN A 31 -23.44 7.08 -11.64
CA ASN A 31 -22.36 7.29 -12.61
C ASN A 31 -21.43 6.06 -12.72
N ALA A 32 -21.99 4.84 -12.62
CA ALA A 32 -21.26 3.57 -12.70
C ALA A 32 -20.34 3.38 -13.93
N ASN A 33 -20.46 4.24 -14.95
CA ASN A 33 -19.61 4.26 -16.13
C ASN A 33 -18.23 4.93 -15.91
N LYS A 34 -18.00 5.63 -14.78
CA LYS A 34 -16.72 6.32 -14.51
C LYS A 34 -15.62 5.42 -13.95
N SER A 35 -15.94 4.23 -13.43
CA SER A 35 -15.00 3.27 -12.82
C SER A 35 -14.91 2.00 -13.67
N LYS A 36 -14.11 2.09 -14.75
CA LYS A 36 -14.03 1.18 -15.91
C LYS A 36 -13.38 -0.20 -15.65
N ILE A 37 -13.87 -1.00 -14.71
CA ILE A 37 -13.46 -2.41 -14.62
C ILE A 37 -14.69 -3.31 -14.56
N SER A 38 -14.88 -4.10 -15.61
CA SER A 38 -16.00 -5.02 -15.75
C SER A 38 -15.55 -6.46 -15.59
N PHE A 39 -16.32 -7.25 -14.84
CA PHE A 39 -16.06 -8.66 -14.63
C PHE A 39 -16.52 -9.47 -15.85
N LEU A 40 -15.60 -10.21 -16.47
CA LEU A 40 -15.87 -11.14 -17.57
C LEU A 40 -15.78 -12.58 -17.07
N ARG A 41 -16.69 -13.42 -17.54
CA ARG A 41 -16.87 -14.80 -17.09
C ARG A 41 -15.93 -15.82 -17.76
N ASN A 42 -14.91 -15.38 -18.49
CA ASN A 42 -14.09 -16.28 -19.30
C ASN A 42 -12.84 -16.77 -18.56
N ASP A 43 -12.63 -18.07 -18.73
CA ASP A 43 -11.64 -18.95 -18.13
C ASP A 43 -10.24 -18.32 -18.03
N SER A 44 -9.73 -18.19 -16.80
CA SER A 44 -8.39 -17.70 -16.53
C SER A 44 -8.02 -17.82 -15.04
N ASP A 45 -6.70 -17.73 -14.76
CA ASP A 45 -5.98 -17.92 -13.49
C ASP A 45 -6.85 -17.70 -12.23
N PRO A 46 -7.20 -18.77 -11.47
CA PRO A 46 -8.12 -18.68 -10.33
C PRO A 46 -7.56 -17.87 -9.15
N ASP A 47 -6.25 -17.63 -9.15
CA ASP A 47 -5.57 -16.86 -8.12
C ASP A 47 -5.47 -15.37 -8.48
N LYS A 48 -6.05 -14.95 -9.62
CA LYS A 48 -6.03 -13.55 -10.04
C LYS A 48 -7.40 -12.98 -10.34
N LEU A 49 -7.87 -12.05 -9.51
CA LEU A 49 -9.12 -11.33 -9.80
C LEU A 49 -9.05 -10.60 -11.15
N GLN A 50 -7.88 -10.06 -11.49
CA GLN A 50 -7.65 -9.30 -12.72
C GLN A 50 -7.79 -10.17 -13.97
N SER A 51 -7.63 -11.49 -13.86
CA SER A 51 -7.83 -12.42 -14.98
C SER A 51 -9.29 -12.41 -15.45
N TYR A 52 -10.20 -12.24 -14.49
CA TYR A 52 -11.63 -12.09 -14.71
C TYR A 52 -12.06 -10.64 -15.01
N MET A 53 -11.14 -9.69 -15.13
CA MET A 53 -11.47 -8.27 -15.28
C MET A 53 -11.04 -7.71 -16.63
N SER A 54 -11.93 -6.98 -17.28
CA SER A 54 -11.66 -6.21 -18.50
C SER A 54 -11.76 -4.71 -18.21
N LYS A 55 -10.74 -3.97 -18.67
CA LYS A 55 -10.77 -2.50 -18.66
C LYS A 55 -11.58 -1.98 -19.83
N GLY A 56 -12.53 -1.08 -19.55
CA GLY A 56 -13.04 -0.14 -20.55
C GLY A 56 -14.12 -0.62 -21.53
N TYR A 57 -14.72 -1.81 -21.35
CA TYR A 57 -15.63 -2.34 -22.38
C TYR A 57 -17.02 -2.81 -21.94
N ALA A 58 -17.31 -3.08 -20.66
CA ALA A 58 -18.69 -3.46 -20.30
C ALA A 58 -19.50 -2.27 -19.77
N LYS A 59 -20.63 -2.03 -20.43
CA LYS A 59 -21.71 -1.19 -19.92
C LYS A 59 -22.33 -1.90 -18.72
N CYS A 60 -22.15 -1.35 -17.51
CA CYS A 60 -22.82 -1.85 -16.32
C CYS A 60 -24.32 -1.55 -16.44
N SER A 61 -25.07 -2.49 -17.01
CA SER A 61 -26.48 -2.28 -17.37
C SER A 61 -27.38 -2.26 -16.14
N SER A 62 -26.95 -2.92 -15.05
CA SER A 62 -27.64 -2.94 -13.77
C SER A 62 -27.41 -1.67 -12.94
N GLY A 63 -26.35 -0.90 -13.18
CA GLY A 63 -25.99 0.29 -12.40
C GLY A 63 -25.49 0.00 -10.98
N TYR A 64 -25.35 -1.27 -10.60
CA TYR A 64 -24.86 -1.68 -9.29
C TYR A 64 -23.34 -1.89 -9.31
N VAL A 65 -22.64 -1.29 -8.36
CA VAL A 65 -21.22 -1.55 -8.09
C VAL A 65 -21.05 -2.45 -6.88
N VAL A 66 -19.95 -3.20 -6.85
CA VAL A 66 -19.57 -4.02 -5.71
C VAL A 66 -18.65 -3.22 -4.80
N LYS A 67 -19.03 -3.08 -3.52
CA LYS A 67 -18.18 -2.55 -2.46
C LYS A 67 -17.76 -3.67 -1.52
N LEU A 68 -16.48 -3.71 -1.19
CA LEU A 68 -15.89 -4.74 -0.35
C LEU A 68 -15.37 -4.13 0.93
N VAL A 69 -15.63 -4.79 2.06
CA VAL A 69 -14.96 -4.54 3.32
C VAL A 69 -14.06 -5.76 3.56
N CYS A 70 -12.76 -5.55 3.57
CA CYS A 70 -11.79 -6.59 3.87
C CYS A 70 -11.53 -6.66 5.39
N TRP A 71 -11.11 -7.82 5.89
CA TRP A 71 -10.69 -7.94 7.28
C TRP A 71 -9.48 -7.04 7.54
N GLU A 72 -9.72 -5.94 8.27
CA GLU A 72 -8.74 -4.88 8.42
C GLU A 72 -7.67 -5.22 9.46
N THR A 73 -6.43 -4.94 9.12
CA THR A 73 -5.34 -4.80 10.09
C THR A 73 -5.41 -3.42 10.71
N VAL A 74 -5.57 -3.31 12.03
CA VAL A 74 -5.58 -2.03 12.76
C VAL A 74 -4.48 -1.08 12.25
N CYS A 75 -4.89 0.02 11.62
CA CYS A 75 -4.01 1.01 10.98
C CYS A 75 -3.92 2.31 11.81
N GLY A 76 -2.92 3.15 11.49
CA GLY A 76 -2.83 4.53 12.03
C GLY A 76 -2.48 4.65 13.52
N VAL A 77 -2.29 3.53 14.21
CA VAL A 77 -1.96 3.48 15.65
C VAL A 77 -0.46 3.38 15.91
N ARG A 78 0.00 3.93 17.05
CA ARG A 78 1.42 3.98 17.46
C ARG A 78 1.62 3.40 18.87
N PRO A 79 1.35 2.10 19.08
CA PRO A 79 1.36 1.51 20.42
C PRO A 79 2.72 1.60 21.12
N ALA A 80 3.84 1.40 20.41
CA ALA A 80 5.18 1.53 20.99
C ALA A 80 5.48 2.96 21.45
N TYR A 81 5.02 3.98 20.70
CA TYR A 81 5.20 5.38 21.06
C TYR A 81 4.55 5.70 22.42
N PHE A 82 3.28 5.33 22.59
CA PHE A 82 2.53 5.63 23.81
C PHE A 82 3.03 4.86 25.04
N LYS A 83 3.66 3.70 24.84
CA LYS A 83 4.32 2.95 25.93
C LYS A 83 5.61 3.62 26.45
N SER A 84 6.22 4.53 25.67
CA SER A 84 7.52 5.16 25.99
C SER A 84 7.47 6.69 25.96
N ALA A 85 6.28 7.28 26.05
CA ALA A 85 6.02 8.70 25.79
C ALA A 85 6.54 9.62 26.91
N THR A 86 7.86 9.79 27.00
CA THR A 86 8.45 11.07 27.43
C THR A 86 8.39 12.03 26.23
N ARG A 87 7.65 13.12 26.38
CA ARG A 87 7.40 14.15 25.35
C ARG A 87 8.71 14.59 24.67
N VAL A 88 8.79 14.45 23.34
CA VAL A 88 9.88 15.04 22.51
C VAL A 88 9.32 16.25 21.79
N VAL A 89 9.94 17.41 21.98
CA VAL A 89 9.57 18.69 21.34
C VAL A 89 10.80 19.21 20.60
N GLY A 90 10.68 19.41 19.29
CA GLY A 90 11.74 19.96 18.43
C GLY A 90 12.70 18.88 17.91
N GLY A 91 12.55 18.51 16.63
CA GLY A 91 13.63 17.98 15.76
C GLY A 91 14.49 16.78 16.17
N ASP A 92 14.26 16.14 17.33
CA ASP A 92 15.17 15.13 17.86
C ASP A 92 14.94 13.71 17.34
N GLU A 93 15.99 12.90 17.46
CA GLU A 93 16.04 11.50 17.05
C GLU A 93 14.78 10.72 17.46
N VAL A 94 14.13 10.15 16.46
CA VAL A 94 12.86 9.45 16.62
C VAL A 94 13.10 8.10 17.30
N LYS A 95 12.40 7.86 18.42
CA LYS A 95 12.40 6.54 19.09
C LYS A 95 11.76 5.46 18.18
N PRO A 96 12.26 4.21 18.20
CA PRO A 96 11.63 3.10 17.51
C PRO A 96 10.12 3.00 17.79
N GLY A 97 9.33 2.81 16.73
CA GLY A 97 7.88 2.66 16.84
C GLY A 97 7.07 3.96 16.98
N ALA A 98 7.72 5.13 16.95
CA ALA A 98 7.03 6.42 16.84
C ALA A 98 6.23 6.56 15.53
N TRP A 99 6.72 5.94 14.45
CA TRP A 99 6.09 5.93 13.13
C TRP A 99 6.18 4.52 12.54
N PRO A 100 5.35 3.58 13.02
CA PRO A 100 5.50 2.15 12.71
C PRO A 100 5.21 1.80 11.24
N TRP A 101 4.64 2.73 10.49
CA TRP A 101 4.43 2.63 9.05
C TRP A 101 5.63 3.10 8.22
N MET A 102 6.67 3.67 8.82
CA MET A 102 7.83 4.10 8.07
C MET A 102 8.63 2.90 7.55
N ALA A 103 8.90 2.94 6.25
CA ALA A 103 9.74 2.00 5.54
C ALA A 103 10.84 2.75 4.80
N SER A 104 12.01 2.11 4.65
CA SER A 104 13.06 2.59 3.78
C SER A 104 13.19 1.70 2.55
N LEU A 105 13.28 2.34 1.40
CA LEU A 105 13.48 1.70 0.11
C LEU A 105 14.97 1.73 -0.23
N HIS A 106 15.52 0.56 -0.54
CA HIS A 106 16.92 0.36 -0.87
C HIS A 106 17.05 -0.18 -2.30
N GLY A 107 17.91 0.43 -3.11
CA GLY A 107 18.06 0.13 -4.53
C GLY A 107 19.49 -0.20 -4.96
N GLY A 108 19.60 -0.77 -6.17
CA GLY A 108 20.86 -1.12 -6.84
C GLY A 108 21.60 -2.32 -6.23
N SER A 109 22.69 -2.75 -6.88
CA SER A 109 23.47 -3.92 -6.46
C SER A 109 24.02 -3.80 -5.03
N ALA A 110 24.34 -2.58 -4.61
CA ALA A 110 24.82 -2.28 -3.26
C ALA A 110 23.71 -2.11 -2.20
N ARG A 111 22.42 -2.20 -2.59
CA ARG A 111 21.24 -2.04 -1.70
C ARG A 111 21.33 -0.80 -0.81
N LYS A 112 21.79 0.31 -1.40
CA LYS A 112 21.90 1.59 -0.71
C LYS A 112 20.50 2.16 -0.51
N PHE A 113 20.30 2.86 0.61
CA PHE A 113 19.08 3.61 0.80
C PHE A 113 18.88 4.58 -0.36
N PHE A 114 17.65 4.67 -0.83
CA PHE A 114 17.28 5.50 -1.97
C PHE A 114 16.12 6.45 -1.62
N CYS A 115 15.01 5.91 -1.08
CA CYS A 115 13.82 6.68 -0.76
C CYS A 115 13.18 6.23 0.57
N GLY A 116 12.31 7.09 1.11
CA GLY A 116 11.28 6.68 2.08
C GLY A 116 10.13 5.95 1.41
N ALA A 117 9.39 5.17 2.20
CA ALA A 117 8.18 4.48 1.79
C ALA A 117 7.27 4.24 3.02
N THR A 118 6.04 3.82 2.76
CA THR A 118 4.99 3.72 3.78
C THR A 118 4.33 2.35 3.75
N VAL A 119 4.24 1.68 4.89
CA VAL A 119 3.46 0.46 5.05
C VAL A 119 1.98 0.82 5.03
N ILE A 120 1.22 0.25 4.08
CA ILE A 120 -0.23 0.45 4.00
C ILE A 120 -1.01 -0.83 4.37
N ASN A 121 -0.37 -2.01 4.30
CA ASN A 121 -0.85 -3.26 4.88
C ASN A 121 0.30 -4.30 4.95
N PRO A 122 0.08 -5.57 5.35
CA PRO A 122 1.14 -6.57 5.48
C PRO A 122 2.00 -6.82 4.26
N GLN A 123 1.47 -6.70 3.05
CA GLN A 123 2.21 -7.06 1.84
C GLN A 123 2.40 -5.91 0.86
N TRP A 124 1.86 -4.73 1.16
CA TRP A 124 1.89 -3.57 0.28
C TRP A 124 2.54 -2.36 0.93
N ILE A 125 3.42 -1.74 0.15
CA ILE A 125 4.14 -0.53 0.50
C ILE A 125 3.82 0.54 -0.54
N LEU A 126 3.56 1.75 -0.06
CA LEU A 126 3.34 2.95 -0.87
C LEU A 126 4.62 3.78 -0.94
N THR A 127 4.97 4.29 -2.10
CA THR A 127 6.09 5.22 -2.30
C THR A 127 5.80 6.15 -3.49
N ALA A 128 6.75 7.02 -3.84
CA ALA A 128 6.64 7.90 -4.99
C ALA A 128 6.99 7.16 -6.30
N GLY A 129 6.37 7.57 -7.40
CA GLY A 129 6.65 7.06 -8.74
C GLY A 129 8.10 7.31 -9.16
N HIS A 130 8.62 8.50 -8.88
CA HIS A 130 10.00 8.87 -9.22
C HIS A 130 11.05 8.00 -8.50
N CYS A 131 10.71 7.44 -7.33
CA CYS A 131 11.62 6.57 -6.57
C CYS A 131 11.94 5.27 -7.32
N VAL A 132 11.04 4.79 -8.18
CA VAL A 132 11.17 3.49 -8.86
C VAL A 132 10.99 3.57 -10.38
N GLY A 133 10.50 4.70 -10.90
CA GLY A 133 10.10 4.86 -12.30
C GLY A 133 11.20 5.35 -13.25
N GLY A 134 12.20 6.08 -12.73
CA GLY A 134 13.20 6.81 -13.54
C GLY A 134 14.52 6.09 -13.83
N GLY A 135 14.74 4.88 -13.32
CA GLY A 135 16.02 4.17 -13.48
C GLY A 135 15.89 2.65 -13.38
N VAL A 136 16.24 2.07 -12.24
CA VAL A 136 16.26 0.62 -12.02
C VAL A 136 14.84 0.09 -11.88
N ARG A 137 14.29 -0.50 -12.93
CA ARG A 137 12.96 -1.14 -12.91
C ARG A 137 12.99 -2.61 -12.50
N GLU A 138 14.16 -3.23 -12.51
CA GLU A 138 14.28 -4.63 -12.14
C GLU A 138 14.11 -4.79 -10.62
N LYS A 139 13.00 -5.42 -10.24
CA LYS A 139 12.59 -5.68 -8.86
C LYS A 139 13.64 -6.37 -7.99
N SER A 140 14.53 -7.18 -8.58
CA SER A 140 15.59 -7.91 -7.87
C SER A 140 16.59 -6.99 -7.16
N TYR A 141 16.73 -5.75 -7.63
CA TYR A 141 17.59 -4.72 -7.01
C TYR A 141 16.94 -3.97 -5.86
N TRP A 142 15.64 -4.16 -5.63
CA TRP A 142 14.90 -3.43 -4.63
C TRP A 142 14.67 -4.24 -3.36
N MET A 143 14.77 -3.56 -2.24
CA MET A 143 14.56 -4.12 -0.90
C MET A 143 13.87 -3.09 -0.03
N VAL A 144 12.90 -3.55 0.76
CA VAL A 144 12.21 -2.72 1.75
C VAL A 144 12.68 -3.12 3.14
N LYS A 145 12.97 -2.12 3.99
CA LYS A 145 13.24 -2.31 5.42
C LYS A 145 12.22 -1.56 6.25
N THR A 146 11.70 -2.17 7.31
CA THR A 146 10.77 -1.55 8.28
C THR A 146 11.26 -1.76 9.71
N GLY A 147 10.61 -1.12 10.69
CA GLY A 147 10.89 -1.37 12.11
C GLY A 147 12.25 -0.85 12.59
N SER A 148 12.77 0.20 11.97
CA SER A 148 14.08 0.77 12.27
C SER A 148 14.02 2.28 12.11
N THR A 149 14.54 3.05 13.07
CA THR A 149 14.66 4.52 12.94
C THR A 149 16.06 4.94 12.50
N ARG A 150 17.03 4.02 12.50
CA ARG A 150 18.40 4.24 12.01
C ARG A 150 18.65 3.48 10.71
N ARG A 151 19.32 4.10 9.73
CA ARG A 151 19.60 3.49 8.40
C ARG A 151 20.57 2.31 8.46
N VAL A 152 21.58 2.40 9.34
CA VAL A 152 22.72 1.45 9.39
C VAL A 152 22.73 0.63 10.67
N ALA A 153 22.54 1.27 11.84
CA ALA A 153 22.59 0.62 13.14
C ALA A 153 21.60 -0.55 13.26
N TYR A 154 21.92 -1.56 14.06
CA TYR A 154 21.01 -2.67 14.31
C TYR A 154 19.69 -2.20 14.95
N SER A 155 18.59 -2.89 14.62
CA SER A 155 17.30 -2.79 15.30
C SER A 155 16.73 -4.19 15.41
N GLU A 156 16.35 -4.60 16.61
CA GLU A 156 15.73 -5.92 16.85
C GLU A 156 14.35 -6.06 16.18
N HIS A 157 13.68 -4.93 15.90
CA HIS A 157 12.39 -4.90 15.22
C HIS A 157 12.50 -4.82 13.70
N ARG A 158 13.73 -4.79 13.16
CA ARG A 158 13.96 -4.63 11.73
C ARG A 158 13.41 -5.83 10.96
N GLN A 159 12.57 -5.55 9.98
CA GLN A 159 12.18 -6.54 8.98
C GLN A 159 12.71 -6.13 7.62
N VAL A 160 13.16 -7.13 6.85
CA VAL A 160 13.66 -6.95 5.49
C VAL A 160 12.82 -7.81 4.56
N ARG A 161 12.34 -7.22 3.46
CA ARG A 161 11.56 -7.89 2.43
C ARG A 161 12.09 -7.59 1.05
N LYS A 162 12.03 -8.59 0.17
CA LYS A 162 12.33 -8.40 -1.26
C LYS A 162 11.08 -7.86 -1.94
N VAL A 163 11.30 -7.23 -3.09
CA VAL A 163 10.20 -6.79 -3.93
C VAL A 163 9.75 -7.92 -4.86
N ARG A 164 8.46 -8.25 -4.80
CA ARG A 164 7.81 -9.18 -5.72
C ARG A 164 7.38 -8.49 -7.01
N GLU A 165 6.85 -7.28 -6.91
CA GLU A 165 6.35 -6.54 -8.05
C GLU A 165 6.33 -5.03 -7.77
N LEU A 166 6.53 -4.22 -8.82
CA LEU A 166 6.50 -2.76 -8.78
C LEU A 166 5.37 -2.24 -9.67
N PHE A 167 4.51 -1.40 -9.10
CA PHE A 167 3.38 -0.80 -9.80
C PHE A 167 3.53 0.71 -9.76
N VAL A 168 4.18 1.27 -10.78
CA VAL A 168 4.22 2.72 -10.98
C VAL A 168 2.89 3.15 -11.57
N HIS A 169 2.37 4.31 -11.17
CA HIS A 169 1.17 4.87 -11.79
C HIS A 169 1.35 4.93 -13.32
N PRO A 170 0.40 4.43 -14.13
CA PRO A 170 0.56 4.33 -15.58
C PRO A 170 0.79 5.68 -16.25
N ASP A 171 0.20 6.74 -15.69
CA ASP A 171 0.33 8.12 -16.17
C ASP A 171 1.41 8.92 -15.42
N PHE A 172 2.32 8.25 -14.71
CA PHE A 172 3.45 8.92 -14.06
C PHE A 172 4.40 9.51 -15.11
N SER A 173 4.71 10.80 -14.96
CA SER A 173 5.64 11.51 -15.83
C SER A 173 6.87 11.95 -15.04
N ILE A 174 8.05 11.46 -15.42
CA ILE A 174 9.31 11.87 -14.76
C ILE A 174 9.66 13.35 -15.03
N ASN A 175 9.13 13.93 -16.12
CA ASN A 175 9.43 15.30 -16.52
C ASN A 175 8.56 16.33 -15.78
N THR A 176 7.29 15.99 -15.53
CA THR A 176 6.33 16.90 -14.87
C THR A 176 6.07 16.53 -13.41
N VAL A 177 6.45 15.32 -13.00
CA VAL A 177 6.17 14.74 -11.67
C VAL A 177 4.67 14.56 -11.41
N ASP A 178 3.86 14.55 -12.48
CA ASP A 178 2.44 14.23 -12.38
C ASP A 178 2.26 12.75 -12.04
N ASN A 179 1.26 12.47 -11.21
CA ASN A 179 0.91 11.12 -10.74
C ASN A 179 2.09 10.39 -10.07
N ASP A 180 2.85 11.10 -9.24
CA ASP A 180 4.04 10.60 -8.56
C ASP A 180 3.72 9.63 -7.40
N ILE A 181 3.18 8.47 -7.76
CA ILE A 181 2.77 7.42 -6.84
C ILE A 181 3.13 6.04 -7.41
N ALA A 182 3.59 5.17 -6.52
CA ALA A 182 3.86 3.77 -6.84
C ALA A 182 3.52 2.85 -5.66
N LEU A 183 3.10 1.63 -6.00
CA LEU A 183 2.91 0.55 -5.05
C LEU A 183 4.00 -0.51 -5.24
N ILE A 184 4.46 -1.07 -4.13
CA ILE A 184 5.43 -2.15 -4.10
C ILE A 184 4.75 -3.34 -3.40
N GLN A 185 4.66 -4.46 -4.11
CA GLN A 185 4.23 -5.72 -3.52
C GLN A 185 5.44 -6.46 -2.97
N LEU A 186 5.37 -6.88 -1.70
CA LEU A 186 6.41 -7.65 -1.04
C LEU A 186 6.33 -9.13 -1.40
N ASP A 187 7.48 -9.81 -1.37
CA ASP A 187 7.59 -11.26 -1.58
C ASP A 187 6.93 -12.09 -0.48
N LYS A 188 6.94 -11.57 0.74
CA LYS A 188 6.30 -12.14 1.93
C LYS A 188 5.70 -11.03 2.78
N PRO A 189 4.58 -11.28 3.49
CA PRO A 189 4.01 -10.28 4.38
C PRO A 189 4.96 -9.90 5.53
N LEU A 190 4.84 -8.65 5.99
CA LEU A 190 5.44 -8.15 7.22
C LEU A 190 4.73 -8.75 8.43
N ALA A 191 5.50 -9.07 9.47
CA ALA A 191 4.95 -9.46 10.76
C ALA A 191 4.53 -8.19 11.51
N MET A 192 3.22 -7.92 11.57
CA MET A 192 2.70 -6.74 12.26
C MET A 192 2.95 -6.84 13.76
N ASN A 193 3.50 -5.77 14.35
CA ASN A 193 3.80 -5.66 15.77
C ASN A 193 3.76 -4.19 16.22
N ASP A 194 4.21 -3.83 17.41
CA ASP A 194 4.12 -2.45 17.89
C ASP A 194 5.03 -1.45 17.16
N PHE A 195 5.97 -1.94 16.35
CA PHE A 195 7.01 -1.19 15.65
C PHE A 195 6.87 -1.24 14.13
N VAL A 196 6.04 -2.14 13.60
CA VAL A 196 5.70 -2.29 12.18
C VAL A 196 4.19 -2.45 12.06
N ARG A 197 3.51 -1.41 11.57
CA ARG A 197 2.05 -1.34 11.38
C ARG A 197 1.69 -0.48 10.18
N PRO A 198 0.53 -0.71 9.54
CA PRO A 198 0.10 0.15 8.45
C PRO A 198 -0.39 1.52 8.93
N ILE A 199 -0.27 2.52 8.05
CA ILE A 199 -1.06 3.75 8.15
C ILE A 199 -2.41 3.56 7.45
N CYS A 200 -3.44 4.26 7.91
CA CYS A 200 -4.72 4.30 7.22
C CYS A 200 -4.61 5.15 5.95
N LEU A 201 -5.33 4.76 4.89
CA LEU A 201 -5.50 5.60 3.71
C LEU A 201 -6.63 6.61 3.97
N PRO A 202 -6.53 7.83 3.41
CA PRO A 202 -7.57 8.82 3.59
C PRO A 202 -8.80 8.52 2.71
N ASP A 203 -9.99 8.70 3.27
CA ASP A 203 -11.25 8.65 2.49
C ASP A 203 -11.58 10.00 1.83
N HIS A 204 -10.95 11.08 2.32
CA HIS A 204 -11.13 12.45 1.82
C HIS A 204 -9.87 13.27 2.04
N GLN A 205 -9.75 14.36 1.30
CA GLN A 205 -8.64 15.29 1.45
C GLN A 205 -8.77 16.04 2.78
N PRO A 206 -7.68 16.20 3.55
CA PRO A 206 -7.72 16.99 4.77
C PRO A 206 -7.97 18.47 4.48
N ASP A 207 -8.66 19.15 5.40
CA ASP A 207 -8.93 20.59 5.29
C ASP A 207 -7.65 21.42 5.30
N VAL A 208 -7.69 22.55 4.59
CA VAL A 208 -6.58 23.51 4.56
C VAL A 208 -6.28 24.00 5.98
N GLY A 209 -5.00 23.97 6.36
CA GLY A 209 -4.54 24.35 7.71
C GLY A 209 -4.46 23.18 8.70
N THR A 210 -4.87 21.97 8.31
CA THR A 210 -4.66 20.76 9.12
C THR A 210 -3.17 20.55 9.39
N ARG A 211 -2.81 20.38 10.66
CA ARG A 211 -1.43 20.10 11.07
C ARG A 211 -1.09 18.64 10.80
N CYS A 212 -0.10 18.43 9.93
CA CYS A 212 0.41 17.11 9.56
C CYS A 212 1.85 16.94 10.04
N TYR A 213 2.35 15.70 9.95
CA TYR A 213 3.74 15.37 10.24
C TYR A 213 4.40 14.78 9.01
N ALA A 214 5.65 15.16 8.77
CA ALA A 214 6.52 14.54 7.77
C ALA A 214 7.69 13.86 8.50
N THR A 215 8.06 12.67 8.05
CA THR A 215 9.15 11.89 8.64
C THR A 215 9.94 11.21 7.55
N GLY A 216 11.26 11.14 7.72
CA GLY A 216 12.13 10.51 6.75
C GLY A 216 13.55 10.39 7.28
N TRP A 217 14.43 9.93 6.41
CA TRP A 217 15.87 9.97 6.64
C TRP A 217 16.48 10.89 5.61
N GLU A 218 17.26 11.86 6.07
CA GLU A 218 18.20 12.60 5.23
C GLU A 218 19.43 11.70 4.93
#